data_AF-A0A7C3FHB9-F1
#
_entry.id   AF-A0A7C3FHB9-F1
#
_cell.length_a   1.000
_cell.length_b   1.000
_cell.length_c   1.000
_cell.angle_alpha   90.00
_cell.angle_beta   90.00
_cell.angle_gamma   90.00
#
_symmetry.space_group_name_H-M   'P 1'
#
loop_
_entity.id
_entity.type
_entity.pdbx_description
1 polymer ?
#
loop_
_entity_poly.entity_id
_entity_poly.type
_entity_poly.pdbx_seq_one_letter_code
_entity_poly.pdbx_strand_id
1 'polypeptide(L)'
;MLIFIFVTQFLFMGRLEPAGYIFFEWGWFRITQRGLYIMALSGLRLISFVFLTSLITMTSTTTELTHGVEHLLRPFRRIGVPSHELALIMMIALRFVPTLAEEMENIMKAQASRGADIGGQRMWRPDKAAKAFLPLIVPLFLNAFRRAEELVYAMEARSYVGGEGRTHFIQLQSRTVDYMVILAAFLMMLAMFLLPWPPLFANLKSFFSP
;
A
#
# COMPACT_ATOMS: atom_id res chain seq x y z
N MET A 1 -12.79 6.35 -9.62
CA MET A 1 -11.42 6.16 -10.16
C MET A 1 -11.41 5.50 -11.54
N LEU A 2 -12.04 4.32 -11.72
CA LEU A 2 -12.10 3.64 -13.03
C LEU A 2 -12.73 4.50 -14.14
N ILE A 3 -13.88 5.12 -13.87
CA ILE A 3 -14.57 6.02 -14.82
C ILE A 3 -13.68 7.20 -15.19
N PHE A 4 -12.96 7.78 -14.23
CA PHE A 4 -12.04 8.90 -14.46
C PHE A 4 -10.90 8.49 -15.41
N ILE A 5 -10.26 7.34 -15.17
CA ILE A 5 -9.21 6.83 -16.05
C ILE A 5 -9.76 6.51 -17.45
N PHE A 6 -10.94 5.92 -17.54
CA PHE A 6 -11.59 5.58 -18.81
C PHE A 6 -11.92 6.84 -19.62
N VAL A 7 -12.47 7.87 -18.97
CA VAL A 7 -12.75 9.18 -19.58
C VAL A 7 -11.46 9.88 -20.01
N THR A 8 -10.41 9.81 -19.20
CA THR A 8 -9.12 10.43 -19.52
C THR A 8 -8.46 9.71 -20.71
N GLN A 9 -8.46 8.36 -20.74
CA GLN A 9 -7.98 7.60 -21.90
C GLN A 9 -8.81 7.90 -23.16
N PHE A 10 -10.13 8.00 -23.02
CA PHE A 10 -11.04 8.32 -24.11
C PHE A 10 -10.75 9.70 -24.73
N LEU A 11 -10.50 10.70 -23.89
CA LEU A 11 -10.29 12.08 -24.33
C LEU A 11 -8.90 12.31 -24.94
N PHE A 12 -7.85 11.68 -24.40
CA PHE A 12 -6.48 11.89 -24.86
C PHE A 12 -6.08 10.98 -26.03
N MET A 13 -6.59 9.74 -26.10
CA MET A 13 -6.05 8.73 -27.02
C MET A 13 -6.66 8.76 -28.42
N GLY A 14 -7.88 9.29 -28.59
CA GLY A 14 -8.48 9.54 -29.91
C GLY A 14 -7.70 10.53 -30.78
N ARG A 15 -6.74 11.26 -30.19
CA ARG A 15 -5.90 12.26 -30.88
C ARG A 15 -4.47 11.79 -31.15
N LEU A 16 -3.90 10.89 -30.32
CA LEU A 16 -2.48 10.53 -30.36
C LEU A 16 -2.14 9.40 -31.33
N GLU A 17 -3.09 8.52 -31.66
CA GLU A 17 -2.89 7.39 -32.58
C GLU A 17 -4.06 7.23 -33.58
N PRO A 18 -4.10 8.01 -34.68
CA PRO A 18 -5.02 7.79 -35.78
C PRO A 18 -4.56 6.59 -36.63
N ALA A 19 -4.56 5.40 -36.05
CA ALA A 19 -4.20 4.16 -36.75
C ALA A 19 -5.32 3.12 -36.59
N GLY A 20 -6.03 2.84 -37.69
CA GLY A 20 -7.11 1.84 -37.79
C GLY A 20 -8.43 2.41 -38.32
N TYR A 21 -9.45 1.54 -38.45
CA TYR A 21 -10.79 1.96 -38.86
C TYR A 21 -11.41 2.91 -37.84
N ILE A 22 -11.92 4.03 -38.35
CA ILE A 22 -12.55 5.08 -37.56
C ILE A 22 -14.06 4.87 -37.63
N PHE A 23 -14.68 4.54 -36.50
CA PHE A 23 -16.10 4.23 -36.46
C PHE A 23 -16.97 5.49 -36.32
N PHE A 24 -16.45 6.51 -35.65
CA PHE A 24 -17.17 7.75 -35.40
C PHE A 24 -16.18 8.90 -35.16
N GLU A 25 -16.35 9.99 -35.91
CA GLU A 25 -15.62 11.25 -35.71
C GLU A 25 -16.62 12.34 -35.37
N TRP A 26 -16.52 12.88 -34.15
CA TRP A 26 -17.23 14.10 -33.77
C TRP A 26 -16.27 15.05 -33.05
N GLY A 27 -15.71 16.00 -33.80
CA GLY A 27 -14.88 17.09 -33.26
C GLY A 27 -13.71 16.58 -32.40
N TRP A 28 -13.83 16.71 -31.08
CA TRP A 28 -12.85 16.23 -30.10
C TRP A 28 -12.87 14.72 -29.84
N PHE A 29 -13.92 14.02 -30.25
CA PHE A 29 -14.12 12.60 -29.99
C PHE A 29 -13.89 11.79 -31.25
N ARG A 30 -12.83 10.98 -31.26
CA ARG A 30 -12.58 9.98 -32.31
C ARG A 30 -12.50 8.61 -31.68
N ILE A 31 -13.38 7.71 -32.13
CA ILE A 31 -13.40 6.32 -31.67
C ILE A 31 -12.67 5.47 -32.70
N THR A 32 -11.43 5.09 -32.38
CA THR A 32 -10.62 4.18 -33.19
C THR A 32 -10.70 2.76 -32.63
N GLN A 33 -10.67 1.76 -33.51
CA GLN A 33 -10.65 0.34 -33.12
C GLN A 33 -9.51 0.03 -32.12
N ARG A 34 -8.34 0.64 -32.33
CA ARG A 34 -7.15 0.48 -31.49
C ARG A 34 -7.32 1.15 -30.13
N GLY A 35 -7.95 2.33 -30.07
CA GLY A 35 -8.29 3.00 -28.82
C GLY A 35 -9.22 2.16 -27.95
N LEU A 36 -10.24 1.54 -28.55
CA LEU A 36 -11.16 0.65 -27.83
C LEU A 36 -10.44 -0.59 -27.25
N TYR A 37 -9.54 -1.20 -28.03
CA TYR A 37 -8.74 -2.34 -27.59
C TYR A 37 -7.81 -1.99 -26.41
N ILE A 38 -7.14 -0.85 -26.46
CA ILE A 38 -6.23 -0.40 -25.39
C ILE A 38 -7.01 -0.01 -24.12
N MET A 39 -8.18 0.62 -24.27
CA MET A 39 -9.07 0.91 -23.13
C MET A 39 -9.53 -0.38 -22.45
N ALA A 40 -9.92 -1.39 -23.22
CA ALA A 40 -10.30 -2.70 -22.69
C ALA A 40 -9.13 -3.38 -21.95
N LEU A 41 -7.94 -3.42 -22.55
CA LEU A 41 -6.74 -3.99 -21.91
C LEU A 41 -6.32 -3.24 -20.64
N SER A 42 -6.41 -1.92 -20.65
CA SER A 42 -6.06 -1.07 -19.49
C SER A 42 -7.06 -1.26 -18.34
N GLY A 43 -8.35 -1.36 -18.68
CA GLY A 43 -9.40 -1.70 -17.71
C GLY A 43 -9.18 -3.07 -17.08
N LEU A 44 -8.91 -4.10 -17.88
CA LEU A 44 -8.61 -5.44 -17.39
C LEU A 44 -7.38 -5.44 -16.46
N ARG A 45 -6.30 -4.75 -16.83
CA ARG A 45 -5.09 -4.63 -16.00
C ARG A 45 -5.38 -4.03 -14.62
N LEU A 46 -6.19 -2.97 -14.56
CA LEU A 46 -6.55 -2.34 -13.29
C LEU A 46 -7.42 -3.26 -12.44
N ILE A 47 -8.39 -3.95 -13.04
CA ILE A 47 -9.19 -4.95 -12.34
C ILE A 47 -8.29 -6.03 -11.76
N SER A 48 -7.36 -6.59 -12.54
CA SER A 48 -6.39 -7.58 -12.06
C SER A 48 -5.53 -7.06 -10.91
N PHE A 49 -5.06 -5.81 -10.99
CA PHE A 49 -4.27 -5.19 -9.92
C PHE A 49 -5.07 -5.01 -8.62
N VAL A 50 -6.30 -4.49 -8.71
CA VAL A 50 -7.20 -4.34 -7.56
C VAL A 50 -7.55 -5.70 -6.95
N PHE A 51 -7.85 -6.70 -7.77
CA PHE A 51 -8.09 -8.06 -7.29
C PHE A 51 -6.87 -8.64 -6.56
N LEU A 52 -5.66 -8.50 -7.12
CA LEU A 52 -4.44 -9.02 -6.51
C LEU A 52 -4.14 -8.34 -5.17
N THR A 53 -4.23 -7.02 -5.11
CA THR A 53 -4.02 -6.26 -3.86
C THR A 53 -5.07 -6.58 -2.80
N SER A 54 -6.34 -6.76 -3.21
CA SER A 54 -7.42 -7.15 -2.30
C SER A 54 -7.24 -8.57 -1.76
N LEU A 55 -6.76 -9.52 -2.57
CA LEU A 55 -6.46 -10.88 -2.13
C LEU A 55 -5.35 -10.88 -1.08
N ILE A 56 -4.26 -10.13 -1.30
CA ILE A 56 -3.19 -9.99 -0.30
C ILE A 56 -3.73 -9.41 1.00
N THR A 57 -4.58 -8.38 0.91
CA THR A 57 -5.17 -7.73 2.10
C THR A 57 -6.12 -8.66 2.86
N MET A 58 -6.91 -9.49 2.17
CA MET A 58 -7.85 -10.41 2.81
C MET A 58 -7.21 -11.69 3.35
N THR A 59 -6.20 -12.23 2.66
CA THR A 59 -5.61 -13.54 2.99
C THR A 59 -4.45 -13.44 3.97
N SER A 60 -3.83 -12.27 4.15
CA SER A 60 -2.68 -12.09 5.04
C SER A 60 -3.01 -11.24 6.26
N THR A 61 -2.59 -11.70 7.45
CA THR A 61 -2.70 -10.88 8.67
C THR A 61 -1.60 -9.82 8.74
N THR A 62 -1.89 -8.66 9.32
CA THR A 62 -0.92 -7.55 9.46
C THR A 62 0.35 -7.97 10.24
N THR A 63 0.19 -8.91 11.19
CA THR A 63 1.29 -9.50 11.95
C THR A 63 2.19 -10.38 11.09
N GLU A 64 1.63 -11.25 10.25
CA GLU A 64 2.41 -12.11 9.34
C GLU A 64 3.15 -11.29 8.29
N LEU A 65 2.51 -10.25 7.75
CA LEU A 65 3.14 -9.33 6.80
C LEU A 65 4.39 -8.67 7.41
N THR A 66 4.34 -8.31 8.69
CA THR A 66 5.49 -7.69 9.36
C THR A 66 6.64 -8.66 9.59
N HIS A 67 6.34 -9.90 9.92
CA HIS A 67 7.37 -10.93 9.96
C HIS A 67 7.96 -11.24 8.57
N GLY A 68 7.15 -11.16 7.52
CA GLY A 68 7.62 -11.24 6.13
C GLY A 68 8.58 -10.09 5.80
N VAL A 69 8.22 -8.85 6.16
CA VAL A 69 9.08 -7.67 6.00
C VAL A 69 10.38 -7.80 6.80
N GLU A 70 10.33 -8.29 8.05
CA GLU A 70 11.54 -8.60 8.84
C GLU A 70 12.45 -9.55 8.06
N HIS A 71 11.90 -10.64 7.53
CA HIS A 71 12.68 -11.64 6.79
C HIS A 71 13.33 -11.06 5.53
N LEU A 72 12.62 -10.17 4.83
CA LEU A 72 13.14 -9.43 3.67
C LEU A 72 14.23 -8.41 4.04
N LEU A 73 14.21 -7.87 5.26
CA LEU A 73 15.21 -6.92 5.76
C LEU A 73 16.48 -7.59 6.31
N ARG A 74 16.44 -8.88 6.67
CA ARG A 74 17.63 -9.64 7.13
C ARG A 74 18.84 -9.58 6.20
N PRO A 75 18.76 -9.71 4.86
CA PRO A 75 19.94 -9.61 4.00
C PRO A 75 20.59 -8.22 4.04
N PHE A 76 19.82 -7.16 4.30
CA PHE A 76 20.32 -5.78 4.43
C PHE A 76 21.13 -5.55 5.70
N ARG A 77 21.12 -6.50 6.65
CA ARG A 77 22.02 -6.51 7.81
C ARG A 77 23.49 -6.41 7.41
N ARG A 78 23.87 -7.02 6.28
CA ARG A 78 25.25 -6.96 5.76
C ARG A 78 25.68 -5.57 5.33
N ILE A 79 24.72 -4.67 5.09
CA ILE A 79 24.93 -3.27 4.66
C ILE A 79 24.85 -2.33 5.88
N GLY A 80 24.76 -2.87 7.10
CA GLY A 80 24.71 -2.08 8.35
C GLY A 80 23.30 -1.67 8.78
N VAL A 81 22.24 -2.20 8.15
CA VAL A 81 20.85 -1.93 8.57
C VAL A 81 20.51 -2.76 9.82
N PRO A 82 20.06 -2.14 10.93
CA PRO A 82 19.69 -2.84 12.17
C PRO A 82 18.34 -3.54 12.02
N SER A 83 18.31 -4.68 11.32
CA SER A 83 17.08 -5.38 10.93
C SER A 83 16.25 -5.87 12.12
N HIS A 84 16.91 -6.25 13.24
CA HIS A 84 16.24 -6.79 14.43
C HIS A 84 15.53 -5.68 15.21
N GLU A 85 16.18 -4.54 15.39
CA GLU A 85 15.64 -3.36 16.06
C GLU A 85 14.46 -2.79 15.28
N LEU A 86 14.58 -2.73 13.94
CA LEU A 86 13.48 -2.31 13.08
C LEU A 86 12.27 -3.26 13.20
N ALA A 87 12.50 -4.58 13.21
CA ALA A 87 11.44 -5.56 13.39
C ALA A 87 10.75 -5.42 14.76
N LEU A 88 11.53 -5.17 15.82
CA LEU A 88 11.00 -4.90 17.15
C LEU A 88 10.10 -3.66 17.17
N ILE A 89 10.58 -2.53 16.62
CA ILE A 89 9.81 -1.28 16.58
C ILE A 89 8.53 -1.47 15.77
N MET A 90 8.60 -2.13 14.62
CA MET A 90 7.43 -2.42 13.79
C MET A 90 6.40 -3.30 14.51
N MET A 91 6.85 -4.35 15.21
CA MET A 91 5.96 -5.23 15.97
C MET A 91 5.26 -4.49 17.12
N ILE A 92 6.00 -3.64 17.85
CA ILE A 92 5.44 -2.80 18.90
C ILE A 92 4.42 -1.82 18.31
N ALA A 93 4.78 -1.13 17.22
CA ALA A 93 3.93 -0.17 16.54
C ALA A 93 2.61 -0.83 16.10
N LEU A 94 2.66 -1.97 15.43
CA LEU A 94 1.46 -2.68 14.99
C LEU A 94 0.56 -3.12 16.14
N ARG A 95 1.14 -3.55 17.26
CA ARG A 95 0.35 -3.90 18.44
C ARG A 95 -0.30 -2.67 19.07
N PHE A 96 0.36 -1.51 19.01
CA PHE A 96 -0.16 -0.26 19.57
C PHE A 96 -1.18 0.45 18.68
N VAL A 97 -1.18 0.22 17.36
CA VAL A 97 -2.16 0.84 16.45
C VAL A 97 -3.62 0.58 16.88
N PRO A 98 -4.06 -0.67 17.14
CA PRO A 98 -5.43 -0.94 17.59
C PRO A 98 -5.75 -0.22 18.92
N THR A 99 -4.84 -0.29 19.90
CA THR A 99 -5.12 0.33 21.20
C THR A 99 -5.12 1.85 21.15
N LEU A 100 -4.27 2.46 20.31
CA LEU A 100 -4.28 3.91 20.08
C LEU A 100 -5.57 4.35 19.36
N ALA A 101 -6.11 3.53 18.46
CA ALA A 101 -7.39 3.79 17.81
C ALA A 101 -8.55 3.76 18.81
N GLU A 102 -8.59 2.75 19.70
CA GLU A 102 -9.59 2.67 20.78
C GLU A 102 -9.48 3.86 21.75
N GLU A 103 -8.25 4.26 22.10
CA GLU A 103 -8.02 5.39 22.98
C GLU A 103 -8.40 6.72 22.33
N MET A 104 -8.09 6.88 21.05
CA MET A 104 -8.57 8.01 20.24
C MET A 104 -10.10 8.06 20.24
N GLU A 105 -10.80 6.93 20.04
CA GLU A 105 -12.26 6.88 20.06
C GLU A 105 -12.84 7.28 21.42
N ASN A 106 -12.23 6.80 22.52
CA ASN A 106 -12.64 7.16 23.88
C ASN A 106 -12.43 8.65 24.15
N ILE A 107 -11.30 9.22 23.72
CA ILE A 107 -11.02 10.65 23.84
C ILE A 107 -12.02 11.45 22.99
N MET A 108 -12.30 11.02 21.76
CA MET A 108 -13.31 11.65 20.90
C MET A 108 -14.67 11.72 21.57
N LYS A 109 -15.15 10.60 22.12
CA LYS A 109 -16.44 10.51 22.84
C LYS A 109 -16.45 11.42 24.07
N ALA A 110 -15.37 11.43 24.86
CA ALA A 110 -15.26 12.28 26.04
C ALA A 110 -15.26 13.78 25.70
N GLN A 111 -14.58 14.17 24.62
CA GLN A 111 -14.57 15.56 24.13
C GLN A 111 -15.92 15.96 23.56
N ALA A 112 -16.61 15.06 22.84
CA ALA A 112 -17.97 15.29 22.36
C ALA A 112 -18.95 15.54 23.52
N SER A 113 -18.85 14.79 24.63
CA SER A 113 -19.64 15.04 25.84
C SER A 113 -19.34 16.39 26.51
N ARG A 114 -18.13 16.93 26.31
CA ARG A 114 -17.73 18.28 26.76
C ARG A 114 -18.15 19.40 25.80
N GLY A 115 -18.90 19.07 24.74
CA GLY A 115 -19.38 20.02 23.74
C GLY A 115 -18.35 20.38 22.67
N ALA A 116 -17.24 19.63 22.56
CA ALA A 116 -16.30 19.83 21.47
C ALA A 116 -16.85 19.21 20.18
N ASP A 117 -17.11 20.04 19.18
CA ASP A 117 -17.51 19.59 17.84
C ASP A 117 -16.27 19.27 17.00
N ILE A 118 -15.88 17.99 17.01
CA ILE A 118 -14.75 17.45 16.26
C ILE A 118 -15.31 16.85 14.97
N GLY A 119 -15.74 17.70 14.04
CA GLY A 119 -16.29 17.26 12.75
C GLY A 119 -17.15 18.31 12.03
N GLY A 120 -17.78 19.22 12.78
CA GLY A 120 -18.64 20.26 12.24
C GLY A 120 -17.90 21.51 11.79
N GLN A 121 -18.00 21.78 10.48
CA GLN A 121 -17.81 23.09 9.85
C GLN A 121 -16.47 23.80 10.10
N ARG A 122 -15.40 23.41 9.36
CA ARG A 122 -14.35 24.37 8.93
C ARG A 122 -13.34 23.91 7.87
N MET A 123 -13.80 23.26 6.79
CA MET A 123 -12.94 23.00 5.62
C MET A 123 -12.29 24.28 5.04
N TRP A 124 -12.93 25.44 5.23
CA TRP A 124 -12.50 26.73 4.69
C TRP A 124 -11.48 27.49 5.56
N ARG A 125 -11.15 27.01 6.76
CA ARG A 125 -10.21 27.68 7.69
C ARG A 125 -9.31 26.67 8.41
N PRO A 126 -8.13 26.34 7.84
CA PRO A 126 -7.24 25.30 8.37
C PRO A 126 -6.71 25.64 9.79
N ASP A 127 -6.59 26.92 10.12
CA ASP A 127 -6.16 27.42 11.43
C ASP A 127 -7.08 26.97 12.58
N LYS A 128 -8.39 26.96 12.33
CA LYS A 128 -9.40 26.57 13.31
C LYS A 128 -9.65 25.06 13.32
N ALA A 129 -9.48 24.39 12.18
CA ALA A 129 -9.48 22.93 12.12
C ALA A 129 -8.34 22.34 12.96
N ALA A 130 -7.12 22.86 12.83
CA ALA A 130 -5.97 22.40 13.62
C ALA A 130 -6.19 22.58 15.14
N LYS A 131 -6.74 23.72 15.56
CA LYS A 131 -7.07 23.98 16.98
C LYS A 131 -8.14 23.04 17.52
N ALA A 132 -9.08 22.60 16.68
CA ALA A 132 -10.13 21.64 17.07
C ALA A 132 -9.59 20.22 17.31
N PHE A 133 -8.47 19.84 16.69
CA PHE A 133 -7.82 18.55 16.92
C PHE A 133 -6.87 18.52 18.13
N LEU A 134 -6.44 19.68 18.61
CA LEU A 134 -5.49 19.79 19.73
C LEU A 134 -5.97 19.07 21.01
N PRO A 135 -7.26 19.13 21.41
CA PRO A 135 -7.78 18.38 22.57
C PRO A 135 -7.76 16.87 22.41
N LEU A 136 -7.55 16.33 21.20
CA LEU A 136 -7.34 14.90 20.96
C LEU A 136 -5.86 14.55 20.93
N ILE A 137 -5.07 15.33 20.19
CA ILE A 137 -3.66 15.03 19.94
C ILE A 137 -2.85 15.08 21.23
N VAL A 138 -3.05 16.11 22.06
CA VAL A 138 -2.27 16.28 23.30
C VAL A 138 -2.44 15.09 24.27
N PRO A 139 -3.66 14.67 24.66
CA PRO A 139 -3.81 13.53 25.57
C PRO A 139 -3.35 12.21 24.93
N LEU A 140 -3.62 11.99 23.64
CA LEU A 140 -3.17 10.78 22.95
C LEU A 140 -1.64 10.67 22.95
N PHE A 141 -0.95 11.78 22.71
CA PHE A 141 0.51 11.83 22.74
C PHE A 141 1.07 11.57 24.14
N LEU A 142 0.53 12.23 25.17
CA LEU A 142 0.94 11.99 26.56
C LEU A 142 0.76 10.52 26.98
N ASN A 143 -0.36 9.91 26.60
CA ASN A 143 -0.64 8.50 26.90
C ASN A 143 0.28 7.56 26.11
N ALA A 144 0.60 7.88 24.86
CA ALA A 144 1.56 7.12 24.06
C ALA A 144 2.98 7.17 24.67
N PHE A 145 3.42 8.34 25.15
CA PHE A 145 4.72 8.50 25.83
C PHE A 145 4.78 7.71 27.13
N ARG A 146 3.76 7.83 27.98
CA ARG A 146 3.69 7.05 29.23
C ARG A 146 3.76 5.55 28.94
N ARG A 147 3.03 5.07 27.92
CA ARG A 147 3.07 3.65 27.53
C ARG A 147 4.45 3.23 27.00
N ALA A 148 5.14 4.10 26.28
CA ALA A 148 6.50 3.82 25.84
C ALA A 148 7.45 3.68 27.03
N GLU A 149 7.36 4.55 28.04
CA GLU A 149 8.14 4.45 29.28
C GLU A 149 7.83 3.15 30.05
N GLU A 150 6.55 2.84 30.24
CA GLU A 150 6.11 1.58 30.88
C GLU A 150 6.63 0.35 30.14
N LEU A 151 6.61 0.38 28.80
CA LEU A 151 7.15 -0.71 27.97
C LEU A 151 8.67 -0.84 28.16
N VAL A 152 9.41 0.28 28.18
CA VAL A 152 10.86 0.27 28.40
C VAL A 152 11.19 -0.32 29.78
N TYR A 153 10.54 0.14 30.85
CA TYR A 153 10.75 -0.41 32.19
C TYR A 153 10.39 -1.91 32.26
N ALA A 154 9.30 -2.34 31.60
CA ALA A 154 8.93 -3.75 31.54
C ALA A 154 9.94 -4.59 30.75
N MET A 155 10.54 -4.02 29.70
CA MET A 155 11.60 -4.66 28.92
C MET A 155 12.88 -4.80 29.76
N GLU A 156 13.29 -3.76 30.49
CA GLU A 156 14.44 -3.78 31.39
C GLU A 156 14.24 -4.78 32.54
N ALA A 157 13.06 -4.81 33.17
CA ALA A 157 12.73 -5.77 34.22
C ALA A 157 12.79 -7.23 33.74
N ARG A 158 12.48 -7.47 32.45
CA ARG A 158 12.64 -8.79 31.79
C ARG A 158 14.05 -9.03 31.26
N SER A 159 15.01 -8.16 31.59
CA SER A 159 16.39 -8.22 31.12
C SER A 159 16.49 -8.27 29.59
N TYR A 160 15.66 -7.49 28.89
CA TYR A 160 15.72 -7.41 27.44
C TYR A 160 17.00 -6.68 27.00
N VAL A 161 17.92 -7.43 26.39
CA VAL A 161 19.10 -6.87 25.73
C VAL A 161 18.94 -7.08 24.21
N GLY A 162 18.97 -5.99 23.43
CA GLY A 162 18.99 -6.07 21.96
C GLY A 162 20.32 -6.65 21.46
N GLY A 163 20.31 -7.48 20.43
CA GLY A 163 21.55 -8.00 19.85
C GLY A 163 21.50 -9.39 19.21
N GLU A 164 22.68 -9.86 18.79
CA GLU A 164 22.90 -11.17 18.16
C GLU A 164 22.70 -12.35 19.12
N GLY A 165 22.30 -13.51 18.57
CA GLY A 165 22.14 -14.75 19.34
C GLY A 165 20.74 -14.99 19.92
N ARG A 166 19.74 -14.18 19.58
CA ARG A 166 18.35 -14.39 20.02
C ARG A 166 17.62 -15.47 19.23
N THR A 167 16.79 -16.25 19.93
CA THR A 167 15.88 -17.22 19.32
C THR A 167 14.56 -16.55 18.92
N HIS A 168 14.05 -16.88 17.74
CA HIS A 168 12.73 -16.41 17.28
C HIS A 168 11.65 -17.39 17.72
N PHE A 169 10.63 -16.89 18.44
CA PHE A 169 9.47 -17.68 18.85
C PHE A 169 8.53 -17.98 17.67
N ILE A 170 8.33 -16.99 16.80
CA ILE A 170 7.54 -17.13 15.57
C ILE A 170 8.49 -17.52 14.45
N GLN A 171 8.40 -18.77 14.00
CA GLN A 171 9.16 -19.29 12.87
C GLN A 171 8.23 -19.45 11.68
N LEU A 172 8.51 -18.73 10.58
CA LEU A 172 7.80 -18.96 9.33
C LEU A 172 8.28 -20.30 8.77
N GLN A 173 7.40 -21.30 8.78
CA GLN A 173 7.67 -22.60 8.16
C GLN A 173 7.30 -22.52 6.69
N SER A 174 8.30 -22.59 5.81
CA SER A 174 8.05 -22.67 4.37
C SER A 174 7.35 -23.99 4.06
N ARG A 175 6.14 -23.92 3.53
CA ARG A 175 5.39 -25.10 3.07
C ARG A 175 5.79 -25.43 1.64
N THR A 176 5.60 -26.68 1.24
CA THR A 176 5.81 -27.12 -0.17
C THR A 176 4.95 -26.33 -1.16
N VAL A 177 3.78 -25.87 -0.72
CA VAL A 177 2.90 -24.99 -1.49
C VAL A 177 3.58 -23.65 -1.80
N ASP A 178 4.36 -23.09 -0.88
CA ASP A 178 5.03 -21.79 -1.08
C ASP A 178 6.06 -21.88 -2.21
N TYR A 179 6.82 -22.98 -2.24
CA TYR A 179 7.77 -23.25 -3.33
C TYR A 179 7.07 -23.48 -4.68
N MET A 180 5.92 -24.18 -4.69
CA MET A 180 5.12 -24.36 -5.91
C MET A 180 4.59 -23.03 -6.44
N VAL A 181 4.11 -22.14 -5.56
CA VAL A 181 3.62 -20.81 -5.92
C VAL A 181 4.75 -19.93 -6.45
N ILE A 182 5.92 -19.93 -5.80
CA ILE A 182 7.10 -19.19 -6.27
C ILE A 182 7.55 -19.69 -7.64
N LEU A 183 7.60 -21.01 -7.85
CA LEU A 183 7.95 -21.59 -9.14
C LEU A 183 6.94 -21.23 -10.24
N ALA A 184 5.64 -21.33 -9.95
CA ALA A 184 4.58 -20.95 -10.87
C ALA A 184 4.65 -19.45 -11.22
N ALA A 185 4.89 -18.58 -10.24
CA ALA A 185 5.07 -17.14 -10.45
C ALA A 185 6.31 -16.85 -11.32
N PHE A 186 7.43 -17.53 -11.06
CA PHE A 186 8.65 -17.38 -11.86
C PHE A 186 8.46 -17.84 -13.30
N LEU A 187 7.79 -18.98 -13.51
CA LEU A 187 7.45 -19.47 -14.84
C LEU A 187 6.48 -18.52 -15.57
N MET A 188 5.50 -17.96 -14.86
CA MET A 188 4.59 -16.96 -15.43
C MET A 188 5.35 -15.69 -15.84
N MET A 189 6.29 -15.23 -15.01
CA MET A 189 7.15 -14.07 -15.33
C MET A 189 8.05 -14.36 -16.54
N LEU A 190 8.66 -15.55 -16.59
CA LEU A 190 9.50 -15.98 -17.71
C LEU A 190 8.69 -16.11 -19.00
N ALA A 191 7.48 -16.68 -18.92
CA ALA A 191 6.56 -16.76 -20.05
C ALA A 191 6.18 -15.37 -20.55
N MET A 192 5.87 -14.41 -19.66
CA MET A 192 5.60 -13.03 -20.06
C MET A 192 6.81 -12.33 -20.70
N PHE A 193 8.04 -12.66 -20.28
CA PHE A 193 9.26 -12.09 -20.86
C PHE A 193 9.60 -12.70 -22.23
N LEU A 194 9.37 -14.01 -22.41
CA LEU A 194 9.66 -14.73 -23.65
C LEU A 194 8.56 -14.61 -24.69
N LEU A 195 7.29 -14.41 -24.28
CA LEU A 195 6.21 -14.12 -25.21
C LEU A 195 6.52 -12.75 -25.83
N PRO A 196 6.72 -12.66 -27.16
CA PRO A 196 6.94 -11.37 -27.80
C PRO A 196 5.77 -10.48 -27.44
N TRP A 197 6.08 -9.34 -26.80
CA TRP A 197 5.09 -8.35 -26.43
C TRP A 197 4.19 -8.14 -27.66
N PRO A 198 2.84 -8.16 -27.51
CA PRO A 198 1.95 -7.93 -28.63
C PRO A 198 2.46 -6.75 -29.48
N PRO A 199 2.33 -6.78 -30.82
CA PRO A 199 3.02 -5.89 -31.78
C PRO A 199 2.75 -4.37 -31.62
N LEU A 200 2.07 -3.98 -30.54
CA LEU A 200 1.96 -2.64 -30.00
C LEU A 200 3.32 -1.93 -29.83
N PHE A 201 4.36 -2.60 -29.33
CA PHE A 201 5.70 -1.98 -29.18
C PHE A 201 6.58 -2.09 -30.43
N ALA A 202 6.34 -3.08 -31.30
CA ALA A 202 7.06 -3.21 -32.57
C ALA A 202 6.78 -2.03 -33.51
N ASN A 203 5.54 -1.51 -33.51
CA ASN A 203 5.16 -0.32 -34.28
C ASN A 203 5.62 1.02 -33.65
N LEU A 204 6.08 1.02 -32.39
CA LEU A 204 6.67 2.21 -31.78
C LEU A 204 8.15 2.36 -32.15
N LYS A 205 8.86 1.23 -32.38
CA LYS A 205 10.24 1.26 -32.88
C LYS A 205 10.36 1.81 -34.30
N SER A 206 9.36 1.62 -35.16
CA SER A 206 9.32 2.24 -36.49
C SER A 206 8.96 3.73 -36.46
N PHE A 207 8.57 4.28 -35.31
CA PHE A 207 8.28 5.71 -35.13
C PHE A 207 9.49 6.48 -34.55
N PHE A 208 10.48 5.77 -33.98
CA PHE A 208 11.68 6.36 -33.38
C PHE A 208 12.96 6.18 -34.24
N SER A 209 12.85 5.58 -35.43
CA SER A 209 13.91 5.63 -36.44
C SER A 209 13.70 6.87 -37.32
N PRO A 210 14.73 7.74 -37.47
CA PRO A 210 14.65 8.97 -38.27
C PRO A 210 14.38 8.70 -39.75
#